data_AF-A0A5A7UYG3-F1
#
_entry.id   AF-A0A5A7UYG3-F1
#
_cell.length_a   1.000
_cell.length_b   1.000
_cell.length_c   1.000
_cell.angle_alpha   90.00
_cell.angle_beta   90.00
_cell.angle_gamma   90.00
#
_symmetry.space_group_name_H-M   'P 1'
#
loop_
_entity.id
_entity.type
_entity.pdbx_description
1 polymer ?
#
loop_
_entity_poly.entity_id
_entity_poly.type
_entity_poly.pdbx_seq_one_letter_code
_entity_poly.pdbx_strand_id
1 'polypeptide(L)'
;MKGKFLQLKSGLQELKLHWEKHTIGELEDVIYESVLDCLQPHSNLQEIYIDGYGGVKLSNWVSSKFLGCLVTIRLYHCERLRHLPKFDQFPNLKRLDLEDLPNIEYIIVNNNDSVSSSTIFPSLKELEISNMPKLVSWCKGTTPAKSPIIIFPYLSCLTINGRFPLHMLKFWHAPNLKSEN
;
A
#
# COMPACT_ATOMS: atom_id res chain seq x y z
N MET A 1 -13.39 22.91 -11.91
CA MET A 1 -13.51 22.45 -10.50
C MET A 1 -12.25 22.82 -9.73
N LYS A 2 -12.38 23.44 -8.56
CA LYS A 2 -11.28 23.94 -7.73
C LYS A 2 -10.71 22.79 -6.86
N GLY A 3 -9.79 21.99 -7.38
CA GLY A 3 -9.21 20.84 -6.67
C GLY A 3 -7.97 21.13 -5.78
N LYS A 4 -7.30 22.28 -5.93
CA LYS A 4 -5.99 22.50 -5.30
C LYS A 4 -5.99 22.95 -3.83
N PHE A 5 -7.12 22.90 -3.12
CA PHE A 5 -7.19 23.42 -1.75
C PHE A 5 -6.39 22.60 -0.74
N LEU A 6 -6.27 21.28 -0.95
CA LEU A 6 -5.52 20.41 -0.05
C LEU A 6 -4.00 20.64 -0.13
N GLN A 7 -3.49 21.08 -1.29
CA GLN A 7 -2.08 21.45 -1.46
C GLN A 7 -1.68 22.67 -0.61
N LEU A 8 -2.62 23.55 -0.27
CA LEU A 8 -2.34 24.76 0.51
C LEU A 8 -2.39 24.50 2.03
N LYS A 9 -2.85 23.31 2.45
CA LYS A 9 -2.96 22.94 3.86
C LYS A 9 -1.68 22.23 4.33
N SER A 10 -0.58 22.96 4.45
CA SER A 10 0.73 22.41 4.87
C SER A 10 0.74 21.82 6.29
N GLY A 11 -0.22 22.19 7.14
CA GLY A 11 -0.44 21.61 8.46
C GLY A 11 -1.32 20.35 8.47
N LEU A 12 -1.86 19.94 7.32
CA LEU A 12 -2.64 18.69 7.22
C LEU A 12 -1.70 17.49 7.30
N GLN A 13 -1.83 16.71 8.37
CA GLN A 13 -1.01 15.51 8.59
C GLN A 13 -1.75 14.22 8.24
N GLU A 14 -3.08 14.22 8.30
CA GLU A 14 -3.92 13.05 8.02
C GLU A 14 -4.95 13.37 6.94
N LEU A 15 -5.11 12.44 5.99
CA LEU A 15 -6.15 12.47 4.98
C LEU A 15 -6.94 11.16 5.05
N LYS A 16 -8.19 11.26 5.51
CA LYS A 16 -9.18 10.18 5.52
C LYS A 16 -10.16 10.38 4.37
N LEU A 17 -10.28 9.38 3.50
CA LEU A 17 -11.18 9.39 2.36
C LEU A 17 -12.07 8.14 2.43
N HIS A 18 -13.38 8.37 2.42
CA HIS A 18 -14.39 7.33 2.48
C HIS A 18 -15.29 7.45 1.26
N TRP A 19 -15.52 6.33 0.58
CA TRP A 19 -16.52 6.20 -0.47
C TRP A 19 -17.65 5.30 0.00
N GLU A 20 -18.88 5.74 -0.26
CA GLU A 20 -20.05 4.90 -0.02
C GLU A 20 -20.02 3.70 -0.98
N LYS A 21 -20.50 2.54 -0.50
CA LYS A 21 -20.65 1.35 -1.34
C LYS A 21 -21.74 1.61 -2.38
N HIS A 22 -21.35 2.04 -3.56
CA HIS A 22 -22.24 2.09 -4.71
C HIS A 22 -22.39 0.71 -5.33
N THR A 23 -23.61 0.39 -5.79
CA THR A 23 -23.89 -0.81 -6.56
C THR A 23 -22.94 -0.88 -7.76
N ILE A 24 -22.27 -2.04 -7.95
CA ILE A 24 -21.31 -2.28 -9.03
C ILE A 24 -21.98 -1.94 -10.37
N GLY A 25 -21.68 -0.76 -10.94
CA GLY A 25 -22.25 -0.29 -12.20
C GLY A 25 -22.66 1.19 -12.28
N GLU A 26 -22.73 1.92 -11.15
CA GLU A 26 -23.24 3.30 -11.17
C GLU A 26 -22.22 4.38 -11.55
N LEU A 27 -20.92 4.11 -11.38
CA LEU A 27 -19.84 5.04 -11.73
C LEU A 27 -18.70 4.34 -12.50
N GLU A 28 -18.23 4.98 -13.56
CA GLU A 28 -17.04 4.56 -14.33
C GLU A 28 -15.77 4.71 -13.47
N ASP A 29 -14.80 3.81 -13.64
CA ASP A 29 -13.48 3.86 -12.96
C ASP A 29 -12.82 5.24 -13.09
N VAL A 30 -13.01 5.87 -14.26
CA VAL A 30 -12.50 7.20 -14.60
C VAL A 30 -12.93 8.25 -13.59
N ILE A 31 -14.13 8.14 -13.01
CA ILE A 31 -14.64 9.14 -12.06
C ILE A 31 -13.91 9.02 -10.72
N TYR A 32 -13.75 7.81 -10.19
CA TYR A 32 -13.03 7.58 -8.93
C TYR A 32 -11.58 8.05 -9.02
N GLU A 33 -10.89 7.68 -10.10
CA GLU A 33 -9.50 8.09 -10.34
C GLU A 33 -9.37 9.60 -10.51
N SER A 34 -10.27 10.23 -11.27
CA SER A 34 -10.27 11.68 -11.47
C SER A 34 -10.53 12.45 -10.19
N VAL A 35 -11.42 11.95 -9.32
CA VAL A 35 -11.68 12.54 -8.00
C VAL A 35 -10.43 12.44 -7.14
N LEU A 36 -9.83 11.25 -7.05
CA LEU A 36 -8.62 11.05 -6.25
C LEU A 36 -7.46 11.92 -6.77
N ASP A 37 -7.32 12.09 -8.08
CA ASP A 37 -6.30 12.96 -8.70
C ASP A 37 -6.51 14.44 -8.34
N CYS A 38 -7.77 14.88 -8.21
CA CYS A 38 -8.09 16.25 -7.82
C CYS A 38 -7.81 16.55 -6.35
N LEU A 39 -7.70 15.52 -5.48
CA LEU A 39 -7.50 15.68 -4.03
C LEU A 39 -6.04 15.89 -3.61
N GLN A 40 -5.09 15.88 -4.55
CA GLN A 40 -3.64 15.95 -4.29
C GLN A 40 -3.29 16.80 -3.04
N PRO A 41 -2.84 16.19 -1.93
CA PRO A 41 -2.60 16.88 -0.67
C PRO A 41 -1.24 17.60 -0.67
N HIS A 42 -0.92 18.31 0.41
CA HIS A 42 0.45 18.80 0.62
C HIS A 42 1.39 17.61 0.89
N SER A 43 2.65 17.73 0.46
CA SER A 43 3.70 16.71 0.65
C SER A 43 4.08 16.39 2.10
N ASN A 44 3.57 17.17 3.07
CA ASN A 44 3.83 16.99 4.50
C ASN A 44 2.88 15.97 5.14
N LEU A 45 1.96 15.41 4.35
CA LEU A 45 1.02 14.42 4.81
C LEU A 45 1.77 13.21 5.39
N GLN A 46 1.35 12.78 6.58
CA GLN A 46 1.94 11.67 7.32
C GLN A 46 1.06 10.42 7.26
N GLU A 47 -0.25 10.58 7.15
CA GLU A 47 -1.20 9.46 7.15
C GLU A 47 -2.20 9.57 6.00
N ILE A 48 -2.39 8.45 5.30
CA ILE A 48 -3.48 8.25 4.35
C ILE A 48 -4.32 7.08 4.81
N TYR A 49 -5.63 7.32 4.83
CA TYR A 49 -6.65 6.30 5.03
C TYR A 49 -7.63 6.40 3.85
N ILE A 50 -7.84 5.27 3.17
CA ILE A 50 -8.79 5.15 2.06
C ILE A 50 -9.67 3.94 2.33
N ASP A 51 -10.98 4.16 2.32
CA ASP A 51 -11.99 3.12 2.52
C ASP A 51 -13.06 3.16 1.42
N GLY A 52 -13.39 1.99 0.86
CA GLY A 52 -14.44 1.83 -0.14
C GLY A 52 -14.09 2.35 -1.54
N TYR A 53 -12.81 2.65 -1.84
CA TYR A 53 -12.43 3.25 -3.11
C TYR A 53 -12.72 2.33 -4.32
N GLY A 54 -13.51 2.85 -5.26
CA GLY A 54 -14.01 2.11 -6.41
C GLY A 54 -13.11 2.11 -7.66
N GLY A 55 -11.97 2.81 -7.67
CA GLY A 55 -11.07 2.84 -8.81
C GLY A 55 -10.12 1.63 -8.88
N VAL A 56 -9.53 1.37 -10.04
CA VAL A 56 -8.64 0.21 -10.25
C VAL A 56 -7.19 0.47 -9.83
N LYS A 57 -6.79 1.73 -9.67
CA LYS A 57 -5.48 2.18 -9.17
C LYS A 57 -5.60 3.44 -8.32
N LEU A 58 -4.61 3.67 -7.46
CA LEU A 58 -4.46 4.95 -6.76
C LEU A 58 -3.81 6.01 -7.65
N SER A 59 -3.99 7.28 -7.26
CA SER A 59 -3.41 8.44 -7.94
C SER A 59 -1.89 8.48 -7.90
N ASN A 60 -1.29 9.15 -8.89
CA ASN A 60 0.17 9.27 -9.00
C ASN A 60 0.82 10.05 -7.84
N TRP A 61 0.05 10.89 -7.15
CA TRP A 61 0.53 11.60 -5.96
C TRP A 61 0.67 10.68 -4.74
N VAL A 62 0.09 9.48 -4.75
CA VAL A 62 0.38 8.43 -3.74
C VAL A 62 1.70 7.74 -4.12
N SER A 63 2.78 8.51 -4.12
CA SER A 63 4.13 8.03 -4.44
C SER A 63 5.15 8.65 -3.49
N SER A 64 6.24 7.93 -3.23
CA SER A 64 7.30 8.41 -2.33
C SER A 64 7.99 9.68 -2.84
N LYS A 65 7.97 9.91 -4.17
CA LYS A 65 8.47 11.15 -4.78
C LYS A 65 7.66 12.38 -4.35
N PHE A 66 6.38 12.21 -4.05
CA PHE A 66 5.49 13.29 -3.66
C PHE A 66 5.25 13.34 -2.15
N LEU A 67 5.02 12.19 -1.51
CA LEU A 67 4.72 12.07 -0.08
C LEU A 67 5.90 11.47 0.68
N GLY A 68 7.04 12.16 0.67
CA GLY A 68 8.24 11.71 1.36
C GLY A 68 8.08 11.62 2.89
N CYS A 69 7.13 12.37 3.47
CA CYS A 69 6.82 12.39 4.90
C CYS A 69 5.82 11.31 5.34
N LEU A 70 5.31 10.48 4.42
CA LEU A 70 4.27 9.52 4.73
C LEU A 70 4.79 8.42 5.67
N VAL A 71 4.07 8.21 6.76
CA VAL A 71 4.38 7.27 7.84
C VAL A 71 3.39 6.11 7.86
N THR A 72 2.12 6.37 7.54
CA THR A 72 1.05 5.37 7.63
C THR A 72 0.19 5.37 6.37
N ILE A 73 -0.07 4.18 5.85
CA ILE A 73 -1.02 3.94 4.76
C ILE A 73 -2.00 2.87 5.22
N ARG A 74 -3.30 3.17 5.09
CA ARG A 74 -4.35 2.19 5.34
C ARG A 74 -5.34 2.16 4.17
N LEU A 75 -5.54 0.98 3.60
CA LEU A 75 -6.48 0.73 2.50
C LEU A 75 -7.48 -0.35 2.92
N TYR A 76 -8.75 0.01 2.91
CA TYR A 76 -9.86 -0.85 3.34
C TYR A 76 -10.93 -0.96 2.26
N HIS A 77 -11.46 -2.16 2.04
CA HIS A 77 -12.63 -2.42 1.19
C HIS A 77 -12.54 -1.83 -0.23
N CYS A 78 -11.34 -1.72 -0.80
CA CYS A 78 -11.14 -1.23 -2.17
C CYS A 78 -11.32 -2.38 -3.17
N GLU A 79 -12.55 -2.85 -3.33
CA GLU A 79 -12.88 -4.11 -4.02
C GLU A 79 -12.36 -4.17 -5.46
N ARG A 80 -12.31 -3.03 -6.17
CA ARG A 80 -11.89 -2.95 -7.59
C ARG A 80 -10.40 -2.71 -7.77
N LEU A 81 -9.66 -2.41 -6.69
CA LEU A 81 -8.24 -2.07 -6.76
C LEU A 81 -7.41 -3.26 -7.26
N ARG A 82 -6.63 -3.03 -8.33
CA ARG A 82 -5.76 -4.04 -8.98
C ARG A 82 -4.29 -3.68 -8.93
N HIS A 83 -3.98 -2.39 -8.74
CA HIS A 83 -2.61 -1.89 -8.75
C HIS A 83 -2.35 -1.05 -7.50
N LEU A 84 -1.39 -1.50 -6.69
CA LEU A 84 -0.85 -0.74 -5.58
C LEU A 84 0.32 0.12 -6.05
N PRO A 85 0.53 1.31 -5.46
CA PRO A 85 1.76 2.06 -5.66
C PRO A 85 2.93 1.34 -4.98
N LYS A 86 4.16 1.74 -5.31
CA LYS A 86 5.40 1.14 -4.77
C LYS A 86 5.62 1.56 -3.32
N PHE A 87 4.91 0.93 -2.38
CA PHE A 87 4.99 1.23 -0.95
C PHE A 87 6.40 1.01 -0.37
N ASP A 88 7.16 0.10 -0.95
CA ASP A 88 8.55 -0.20 -0.59
C ASP A 88 9.51 0.99 -0.80
N GLN A 89 9.11 1.98 -1.61
CA GLN A 89 9.91 3.17 -1.91
C GLN A 89 9.68 4.32 -0.93
N PHE A 90 8.76 4.20 0.01
CA PHE A 90 8.50 5.24 1.00
C PHE A 90 9.52 5.15 2.14
N PRO A 91 10.38 6.17 2.33
CA PRO A 91 11.50 6.07 3.26
C PRO A 91 11.06 6.05 4.73
N ASN A 92 9.90 6.63 5.05
CA ASN A 92 9.41 6.84 6.42
C ASN A 92 8.20 5.97 6.76
N LEU A 93 7.75 5.08 5.87
CA LEU A 93 6.57 4.25 6.08
C LEU A 93 6.82 3.25 7.21
N LYS A 94 6.08 3.40 8.31
CA LYS A 94 6.17 2.56 9.52
C LYS A 94 4.99 1.60 9.65
N ARG A 95 3.82 1.96 9.12
CA ARG A 95 2.61 1.14 9.20
C ARG A 95 1.92 1.02 7.85
N LEU A 96 1.57 -0.20 7.48
CA LEU A 96 0.83 -0.53 6.26
C LEU A 96 -0.31 -1.49 6.62
N ASP A 97 -1.54 -1.04 6.41
CA ASP A 97 -2.74 -1.84 6.66
C ASP A 97 -3.47 -2.06 5.33
N LEU A 98 -3.66 -3.33 4.96
CA LEU A 98 -4.30 -3.76 3.72
C LEU A 98 -5.41 -4.77 4.02
N GLU A 99 -6.66 -4.36 3.83
CA GLU A 99 -7.80 -5.21 4.15
C GLU A 99 -8.88 -5.16 3.06
N ASP A 100 -9.46 -6.33 2.78
CA ASP A 100 -10.51 -6.50 1.78
C ASP A 100 -10.12 -5.91 0.41
N LEU A 101 -8.95 -6.33 -0.08
CA LEU A 101 -8.40 -6.00 -1.40
C LEU A 101 -8.39 -7.24 -2.31
N PRO A 102 -9.57 -7.76 -2.72
CA PRO A 102 -9.72 -9.09 -3.31
C PRO A 102 -9.12 -9.26 -4.71
N ASN A 103 -8.71 -8.17 -5.36
CA ASN A 103 -8.16 -8.18 -6.71
C ASN A 103 -6.64 -7.90 -6.78
N ILE A 104 -5.98 -7.76 -5.62
CA ILE A 104 -4.52 -7.61 -5.55
C ILE A 104 -3.85 -8.98 -5.58
N GLU A 105 -2.96 -9.18 -6.55
CA GLU A 105 -2.16 -10.41 -6.70
C GLU A 105 -0.74 -10.28 -6.14
N TYR A 106 -0.18 -9.07 -6.17
CA TYR A 106 1.19 -8.78 -5.75
C TYR A 106 1.26 -7.40 -5.09
N ILE A 107 2.08 -7.27 -4.04
CA ILE A 107 2.28 -5.99 -3.34
C ILE A 107 3.46 -5.21 -3.93
N ILE A 108 4.50 -5.93 -4.34
CA ILE A 108 5.67 -5.37 -5.02
C ILE A 108 5.75 -5.93 -6.43
N VAL A 109 5.85 -5.05 -7.42
CA VAL A 109 6.03 -5.42 -8.82
C VAL A 109 7.42 -4.97 -9.28
N ASN A 110 8.36 -5.91 -9.38
CA ASN A 110 9.72 -5.65 -9.85
C ASN A 110 9.75 -5.67 -11.38
N ASN A 111 9.76 -4.49 -11.99
CA ASN A 111 9.97 -4.33 -13.43
C ASN A 111 11.47 -4.13 -13.71
N ASN A 112 12.30 -5.17 -13.53
CA ASN A 112 13.70 -5.29 -13.99
C ASN A 112 14.73 -4.18 -13.66
N ASP A 113 14.36 -3.10 -12.99
CA ASP A 113 15.31 -2.10 -12.52
C ASP A 113 15.93 -2.61 -11.23
N SER A 114 17.11 -3.22 -11.37
CA SER A 114 18.19 -3.30 -10.38
C SER A 114 17.72 -3.02 -8.95
N VAL A 115 17.35 -4.08 -8.22
CA VAL A 115 17.26 -4.03 -6.76
C VAL A 115 18.70 -3.89 -6.26
N SER A 116 19.25 -2.67 -6.34
CA SER A 116 20.57 -2.31 -5.83
C SER A 116 20.57 -2.20 -4.31
N SER A 117 19.39 -2.19 -3.68
CA SER A 117 19.20 -2.26 -2.25
C SER A 117 18.98 -3.71 -1.82
N SER A 118 19.81 -4.20 -0.90
CA SER A 118 19.62 -5.49 -0.23
C SER A 118 18.35 -5.56 0.63
N THR A 119 17.65 -4.42 0.78
CA THR A 119 16.54 -4.24 1.72
C THR A 119 15.32 -3.62 1.03
N ILE A 120 14.15 -4.22 1.25
CA ILE A 120 12.83 -3.70 0.88
C ILE A 120 12.18 -3.13 2.16
N PHE A 121 11.26 -2.17 2.05
CA PHE A 121 10.54 -1.59 3.20
C PHE A 121 11.46 -1.17 4.36
N PRO A 122 12.35 -0.19 4.15
CA PRO A 122 13.44 0.12 5.08
C PRO A 122 13.00 0.63 6.46
N SER A 123 11.72 0.98 6.65
CA SER A 123 11.21 1.59 7.89
C SER A 123 9.96 0.90 8.45
N LEU A 124 9.43 -0.13 7.78
CA LEU A 124 8.14 -0.73 8.14
C LEU A 124 8.26 -1.52 9.46
N LYS A 125 7.36 -1.23 10.40
CA LYS A 125 7.31 -1.82 11.74
C LYS A 125 6.04 -2.62 12.00
N GLU A 126 4.94 -2.17 11.41
CA GLU A 126 3.61 -2.74 11.57
C GLU A 126 3.04 -3.05 10.18
N LEU A 127 2.63 -4.30 9.99
CA LEU A 127 1.98 -4.76 8.77
C LEU A 127 0.73 -5.55 9.14
N GLU A 128 -0.40 -5.10 8.62
CA GLU A 128 -1.68 -5.78 8.76
C GLU A 128 -2.21 -6.16 7.38
N ILE A 129 -2.53 -7.43 7.22
CA ILE A 129 -3.12 -7.97 5.99
C ILE A 129 -4.35 -8.80 6.35
N SER A 130 -5.50 -8.43 5.81
CA SER A 130 -6.74 -9.16 6.04
C SER A 130 -7.48 -9.39 4.73
N ASN A 131 -8.04 -10.60 4.55
CA ASN A 131 -8.96 -10.90 3.45
C ASN A 131 -8.47 -10.48 2.04
N MET A 132 -7.27 -10.92 1.67
CA MET A 132 -6.70 -10.73 0.33
C MET A 132 -6.63 -12.06 -0.46
N PRO A 133 -7.77 -12.61 -0.91
CA PRO A 133 -7.86 -13.98 -1.43
C PRO A 133 -7.08 -14.24 -2.73
N LYS A 134 -6.80 -13.23 -3.55
CA LYS A 134 -6.02 -13.38 -4.80
C LYS A 134 -4.53 -13.07 -4.64
N LEU A 135 -4.07 -12.65 -3.46
CA LEU A 135 -2.67 -12.34 -3.27
C LEU A 135 -1.84 -13.62 -3.46
N VAL A 136 -0.93 -13.64 -4.43
CA VAL A 136 -0.13 -14.82 -4.81
C VAL A 136 1.28 -14.77 -4.22
N SER A 137 1.90 -13.59 -4.21
CA SER A 137 3.24 -13.38 -3.67
C SER A 137 3.39 -11.94 -3.18
N TRP A 138 4.30 -11.72 -2.24
CA TRP A 138 4.70 -10.36 -1.88
C TRP A 138 5.36 -9.64 -3.07
N CYS A 139 6.25 -10.33 -3.78
CA CYS A 139 7.00 -9.80 -4.91
C CYS A 139 6.66 -10.55 -6.20
N LYS A 140 6.39 -9.80 -7.27
CA LYS A 140 6.34 -10.31 -8.64
C LYS A 140 7.74 -10.30 -9.24
N GLY A 141 8.27 -11.47 -9.62
CA GLY A 141 9.51 -11.57 -10.39
C GLY A 141 10.81 -11.74 -9.61
N THR A 142 10.79 -12.28 -8.37
CA THR A 142 12.03 -12.72 -7.71
C THR A 142 12.61 -13.93 -8.43
N THR A 143 13.49 -13.70 -9.39
CA THR A 143 14.60 -14.62 -9.62
C THR A 143 15.47 -14.61 -8.35
N PRO A 144 15.98 -15.75 -7.89
CA PRO A 144 16.87 -15.77 -6.72
C PRO A 144 18.12 -14.96 -7.05
N ALA A 145 18.18 -13.72 -6.58
CA ALA A 145 19.41 -12.95 -6.55
C ALA A 145 20.44 -13.77 -5.75
N LYS A 146 21.72 -13.63 -6.10
CA LYS A 146 22.86 -14.33 -5.48
C LYS A 146 23.07 -13.98 -3.99
N SER A 147 22.15 -13.26 -3.36
CA SER A 147 22.23 -12.78 -1.97
C SER A 147 20.82 -12.73 -1.37
N PRO A 148 20.67 -13.00 -0.05
CA PRO A 148 19.38 -12.96 0.61
C PRO A 148 18.84 -11.52 0.62
N ILE A 149 17.65 -11.33 0.07
CA ILE A 149 16.92 -10.05 0.12
C ILE A 149 16.21 -9.98 1.48
N ILE A 150 16.46 -8.92 2.26
CA ILE A 150 15.74 -8.67 3.51
C ILE A 150 14.49 -7.86 3.17
N ILE A 151 13.31 -8.46 3.32
CA ILE A 151 12.06 -7.80 2.94
C ILE A 151 11.60 -6.82 4.02
N PHE A 152 11.82 -7.17 5.30
CA PHE A 152 11.33 -6.38 6.42
C PHE A 152 12.37 -6.28 7.54
N PRO A 153 13.32 -5.34 7.46
CA PRO A 153 14.40 -5.23 8.44
C PRO A 153 13.91 -4.87 9.85
N TYR A 154 12.80 -4.15 10.00
CA TYR A 154 12.35 -3.60 11.29
C TYR A 154 10.91 -4.01 11.68
N LEU A 155 10.33 -4.98 10.98
CA LEU A 155 8.97 -5.42 11.27
C LEU A 155 8.91 -6.09 12.64
N SER A 156 8.10 -5.51 13.53
CA SER A 156 7.93 -5.94 14.91
C SER A 156 6.52 -6.47 15.19
N CYS A 157 5.53 -6.08 14.38
CA CYS A 157 4.15 -6.51 14.52
C CYS A 157 3.60 -6.90 13.15
N LEU A 158 3.01 -8.09 13.08
CA LEU A 158 2.49 -8.67 11.85
C LEU A 158 1.18 -9.37 12.15
N THR A 159 0.12 -8.84 11.56
CA THR A 159 -1.24 -9.36 11.73
C THR A 159 -1.71 -9.89 10.38
N ILE A 160 -2.12 -11.16 10.34
CA ILE A 160 -2.72 -11.76 9.14
C ILE A 160 -4.03 -12.42 9.53
N ASN A 161 -5.12 -11.95 8.92
CA ASN A 161 -6.45 -12.45 9.21
C ASN A 161 -7.18 -12.88 7.94
N GLY A 162 -8.19 -13.74 8.13
CA GLY A 162 -9.14 -14.09 7.08
C GLY A 162 -8.57 -14.96 5.94
N ARG A 163 -9.13 -14.82 4.74
CA ARG A 163 -8.73 -15.63 3.57
C ARG A 163 -7.41 -15.13 2.99
N PHE A 164 -6.32 -15.76 3.42
CA PHE A 164 -4.96 -15.52 2.94
C PHE A 164 -4.28 -16.85 2.56
N PRO A 165 -3.56 -16.94 1.42
CA PRO A 165 -2.83 -18.17 1.09
C PRO A 165 -1.61 -18.35 2.01
N LEU A 166 -1.80 -19.04 3.14
CA LEU A 166 -0.79 -19.23 4.21
C LEU A 166 0.56 -19.79 3.74
N HIS A 167 0.62 -20.46 2.59
CA HIS A 167 1.87 -20.96 2.01
C HIS A 167 2.86 -19.84 1.63
N MET A 168 2.41 -18.58 1.57
CA MET A 168 3.19 -17.40 1.23
C MET A 168 4.11 -16.88 2.35
N LEU A 169 3.88 -17.28 3.61
CA LEU A 169 4.73 -16.90 4.75
C LEU A 169 6.19 -17.34 4.59
N LYS A 170 6.44 -18.36 3.76
CA LYS A 170 7.76 -18.96 3.56
C LYS A 170 8.78 -18.03 2.91
N PHE A 171 8.33 -16.89 2.38
CA PHE A 171 9.19 -15.90 1.73
C PHE A 171 9.44 -14.65 2.59
N TRP A 172 8.90 -14.61 3.81
CA TRP A 172 9.06 -13.46 4.69
C TRP A 172 10.35 -13.59 5.48
N HIS A 173 11.40 -12.92 5.02
CA HIS A 173 12.57 -12.71 5.85
C HIS A 173 12.35 -11.47 6.72
N ALA A 174 11.81 -11.69 7.92
CA ALA A 174 11.57 -10.67 8.95
C ALA A 174 12.33 -11.06 10.23
N PRO A 175 13.63 -10.71 10.36
CA PRO A 175 14.48 -11.19 11.45
C PRO A 175 14.04 -10.72 12.85
N ASN A 176 13.23 -9.66 12.92
CA ASN A 176 12.79 -9.02 14.16
C ASN A 176 11.37 -9.39 14.58
N LEU A 177 10.67 -10.25 13.83
CA LEU A 177 9.32 -10.65 14.18
C LEU A 177 9.35 -11.65 15.34
N LYS A 178 8.76 -11.26 16.47
CA LYS A 178 8.58 -12.18 17.59
C LYS A 178 7.45 -13.14 17.24
N SER A 179 7.69 -14.45 17.31
CA SER A 179 6.63 -15.44 17.22
C SER A 179 5.75 -15.32 18.47
N GLU A 180 4.52 -14.84 18.31
CA GLU A 180 3.50 -15.04 19.34
C GLU A 180 3.03 -16.49 19.24
N ASN A 181 3.28 -17.26 20.31
CA ASN A 181 2.82 -18.64 20.50
C ASN A 181 1.37 -18.67 20.93
#